data_AF-A0A7S3LLF9-F1
#
_entry.id   AF-A0A7S3LLF9-F1
#
_cell.length_a   1.000
_cell.length_b   1.000
_cell.length_c   1.000
_cell.angle_alpha   90.00
_cell.angle_beta   90.00
_cell.angle_gamma   90.00
#
_symmetry.space_group_name_H-M   'P 1'
#
loop_
_entity.id
_entity.type
_entity.pdbx_description
1 polymer ?
#
loop_
_entity_poly.entity_id
_entity_poly.type
_entity_poly.pdbx_seq_one_letter_code
_entity_poly.pdbx_strand_id
1 'polypeptide(L)'
;MYETAIARALLGRYVPEYYVRSIRPRVEALSKELGSTTQCIGMHIRHGDTCINPDRGCRKLREYMRAAKMLKYKYNVSKIYLATDDPHVESALHKPKKYIYTYRRHFPAIVMQNISRRAFDFSNYSMLKDVDTATYPENRVKHLGSRPVTEFLVDIHMLRSCDYFVGTISSGIGRVVLALISSRLGRIPPFISLQEGLNRDGIFAVPGHKNTRRVNPT
;
A
#
# COMPACT_ATOMS: atom_id res chain seq x y z
N MET A 1 -21.01 6.03 -14.95
CA MET A 1 -21.06 5.14 -16.13
C MET A 1 -20.28 5.64 -17.35
N TYR A 2 -19.65 6.83 -17.33
CA TYR A 2 -18.89 7.37 -18.48
C TYR A 2 -17.36 7.17 -18.42
N GLU A 3 -16.78 6.76 -17.28
CA GLU A 3 -15.32 6.55 -17.17
C GLU A 3 -14.81 5.31 -17.93
N THR A 4 -15.66 4.31 -18.18
CA THR A 4 -15.25 3.06 -18.83
C THR A 4 -15.07 3.19 -20.34
N ALA A 5 -15.74 4.14 -20.99
CA ALA A 5 -15.67 4.32 -22.44
C ALA A 5 -14.42 5.10 -22.88
N ILE A 6 -14.07 6.19 -22.18
CA ILE A 6 -12.90 7.01 -22.51
C ILE A 6 -11.59 6.32 -22.07
N ALA A 7 -11.58 5.63 -20.93
CA ALA A 7 -10.44 4.80 -20.52
C ALA A 7 -10.22 3.62 -21.48
N ARG A 8 -11.29 3.01 -22.02
CA ARG A 8 -11.16 2.02 -23.11
C ARG A 8 -10.72 2.64 -24.43
N ALA A 9 -11.13 3.85 -24.76
CA ALA A 9 -10.72 4.50 -26.00
C ALA A 9 -9.23 4.95 -25.96
N LEU A 10 -8.74 5.37 -24.79
CA LEU A 10 -7.36 5.86 -24.62
C LEU A 10 -6.35 4.77 -24.21
N LEU A 11 -6.78 3.74 -23.48
CA LEU A 11 -5.92 2.62 -23.05
C LEU A 11 -6.20 1.31 -23.82
N GLY A 12 -7.22 1.26 -24.67
CA GLY A 12 -7.70 0.05 -25.33
C GLY A 12 -6.85 -0.45 -26.49
N ARG A 13 -5.58 -0.08 -26.59
CA ARG A 13 -4.70 -0.68 -27.61
C ARG A 13 -3.76 -1.75 -27.08
N TYR A 14 -3.44 -1.84 -25.80
CA TYR A 14 -2.69 -2.98 -25.27
C TYR A 14 -2.83 -3.01 -23.74
N VAL A 15 -3.81 -3.75 -23.21
CA VAL A 15 -3.63 -4.32 -21.87
C VAL A 15 -2.78 -5.56 -22.11
N PRO A 16 -1.52 -5.63 -21.64
CA PRO A 16 -0.67 -6.78 -21.90
C PRO A 16 -1.39 -8.05 -21.47
N GLU A 17 -1.43 -9.07 -22.31
CA GLU A 17 -2.11 -10.33 -22.03
C GLU A 17 -1.69 -10.92 -20.68
N TYR A 18 -0.43 -10.70 -20.31
CA TYR A 18 0.12 -11.01 -19.00
C TYR A 18 -0.67 -10.40 -17.82
N TYR A 19 -1.09 -9.14 -17.91
CA TYR A 19 -1.90 -8.49 -16.87
C TYR A 19 -3.25 -9.19 -16.70
N VAL A 20 -3.89 -9.54 -17.82
CA VAL A 20 -5.20 -10.21 -17.83
C VAL A 20 -5.10 -11.60 -17.19
N ARG A 21 -4.04 -12.35 -17.53
CA ARG A 21 -3.87 -13.73 -17.05
C ARG A 21 -3.36 -13.84 -15.62
N SER A 22 -2.47 -12.95 -15.17
CA SER A 22 -1.75 -13.10 -13.89
C SER A 22 -2.16 -12.12 -12.80
N ILE A 23 -2.45 -10.86 -13.13
CA ILE A 23 -2.69 -9.80 -12.15
C ILE A 23 -4.17 -9.68 -11.82
N ARG A 24 -5.02 -9.66 -12.85
CA ARG A 24 -6.47 -9.42 -12.69
C ARG A 24 -7.17 -10.41 -11.74
N PRO A 25 -6.99 -11.73 -11.85
CA PRO A 25 -7.68 -12.67 -10.96
C PRO A 25 -7.32 -12.46 -9.49
N ARG A 26 -6.06 -12.10 -9.22
CA ARG A 26 -5.57 -11.82 -7.86
C ARG A 26 -6.16 -10.54 -7.31
N VAL A 27 -6.20 -9.47 -8.12
CA VAL A 27 -6.86 -8.22 -7.76
C VAL A 27 -8.34 -8.44 -7.45
N GLU A 28 -9.04 -9.21 -8.28
CA GLU A 28 -10.46 -9.51 -8.08
C GLU A 28 -10.70 -10.29 -6.78
N ALA A 29 -9.87 -11.31 -6.50
CA ALA A 29 -9.94 -12.08 -5.27
C ALA A 29 -9.74 -11.19 -4.02
N LEU A 30 -8.70 -10.35 -4.02
CA LEU A 30 -8.41 -9.44 -2.90
C LEU A 30 -9.48 -8.34 -2.77
N SER A 31 -10.01 -7.85 -3.88
CA SER A 31 -11.10 -6.87 -3.90
C SER A 31 -12.37 -7.44 -3.28
N LYS A 32 -12.67 -8.71 -3.57
CA LYS A 32 -13.78 -9.46 -2.98
C LYS A 32 -13.58 -9.67 -1.47
N GLU A 33 -12.38 -10.06 -1.05
CA GLU A 33 -12.04 -10.24 0.37
C GLU A 33 -12.17 -8.91 1.15
N LEU A 34 -11.78 -7.80 0.53
CA LEU A 34 -11.92 -6.46 1.11
C LEU A 34 -13.37 -5.97 1.14
N GLY A 35 -14.29 -6.62 0.40
CA GLY A 35 -15.72 -6.30 0.29
C GLY A 35 -16.04 -5.10 -0.61
N SER A 36 -15.11 -4.15 -0.74
CA SER A 36 -15.06 -3.15 -1.81
C SER A 36 -13.72 -2.43 -1.72
N THR A 37 -13.12 -2.11 -2.86
CA THR A 37 -11.89 -1.33 -2.94
C THR A 37 -12.11 0.18 -2.81
N THR A 38 -13.35 0.67 -2.85
CA THR A 38 -13.66 2.05 -2.46
C THR A 38 -13.93 2.11 -0.95
N GLN A 39 -13.73 3.28 -0.34
CA GLN A 39 -13.79 3.46 1.12
C GLN A 39 -12.84 2.53 1.89
N CYS A 40 -11.62 2.34 1.39
CA CYS A 40 -10.53 1.71 2.14
C CYS A 40 -9.31 2.64 2.27
N ILE A 41 -8.47 2.33 3.25
CA ILE A 41 -7.14 2.89 3.40
C ILE A 41 -6.16 1.97 2.68
N GLY A 42 -5.46 2.49 1.69
CA GLY A 42 -4.26 1.86 1.15
C GLY A 42 -3.12 2.12 2.11
N MET A 43 -2.60 1.09 2.75
CA MET A 43 -1.49 1.17 3.68
C MET A 43 -0.24 0.54 3.06
N HIS A 44 0.86 1.29 3.01
CA HIS A 44 2.13 0.79 2.51
C HIS A 44 3.22 0.94 3.58
N ILE A 45 3.82 -0.18 3.98
CA ILE A 45 4.92 -0.24 4.94
C ILE A 45 6.16 -0.76 4.19
N ARG A 46 7.15 0.11 3.99
CA ARG A 46 8.44 -0.27 3.39
C ARG A 46 9.47 -0.36 4.49
N HIS A 47 9.92 -1.57 4.77
CA HIS A 47 10.98 -1.84 5.74
C HIS A 47 12.22 -2.36 5.01
N GLY A 48 12.09 -3.45 4.26
CA GLY A 48 13.13 -4.05 3.39
C GLY A 48 14.57 -3.59 3.63
N ASP A 49 15.19 -3.07 2.58
CA ASP A 49 16.54 -2.50 2.59
C ASP A 49 16.67 -1.23 3.44
N THR A 50 15.57 -0.48 3.59
CA THR A 50 15.54 0.77 4.37
C THR A 50 15.94 0.54 5.83
N CYS A 51 15.48 -0.54 6.47
CA CYS A 51 15.74 -0.81 7.89
C CYS A 51 17.16 -1.27 8.20
N ILE A 52 17.96 -1.60 7.18
CA ILE A 52 19.34 -2.03 7.38
C ILE A 52 20.21 -0.82 7.76
N ASN A 53 19.83 0.38 7.30
CA ASN A 53 20.56 1.59 7.63
C ASN A 53 20.09 2.13 9.00
N PRO A 54 20.94 2.17 10.04
CA PRO A 54 20.57 2.65 11.36
C PRO A 54 20.15 4.13 11.37
N ASP A 55 20.59 4.92 10.38
CA ASP A 55 20.21 6.33 10.22
C ASP A 55 18.76 6.47 9.70
N ARG A 56 18.20 5.41 9.12
CA ARG A 56 16.82 5.33 8.61
C ARG A 56 15.98 4.42 9.52
N GLY A 57 15.47 5.02 10.59
CA GLY A 57 14.69 4.31 11.60
C GLY A 57 13.34 3.82 11.10
N CYS A 58 13.19 2.50 10.93
CA CYS A 58 11.91 1.92 10.54
C CYS A 58 10.80 2.09 11.59
N ARG A 59 9.67 2.61 11.12
CA ARG A 59 8.47 2.89 11.92
C ARG A 59 7.74 1.59 12.26
N LYS A 60 7.28 1.44 13.50
CA LYS A 60 6.58 0.21 13.90
C LYS A 60 5.17 0.18 13.30
N LEU A 61 4.64 -1.01 12.99
CA LEU A 61 3.25 -1.21 12.52
C LEU A 61 2.21 -0.44 13.37
N ARG A 62 2.44 -0.34 14.69
CA ARG A 62 1.57 0.40 15.61
C ARG A 62 1.39 1.87 15.22
N GLU A 63 2.42 2.50 14.66
CA GLU A 63 2.37 3.90 14.22
C GLU A 63 1.50 4.06 12.97
N TYR A 64 1.65 3.17 11.98
CA TYR A 64 0.77 3.11 10.81
C TYR A 64 -0.69 2.86 11.20
N MET A 65 -0.93 1.93 12.13
CA MET A 65 -2.29 1.67 12.61
C MET A 65 -2.88 2.85 13.39
N ARG A 66 -2.06 3.62 14.13
CA ARG A 66 -2.50 4.86 14.78
C ARG A 66 -2.90 5.92 13.74
N ALA A 67 -2.11 6.10 12.69
CA ALA A 67 -2.45 6.98 11.58
C ALA A 67 -3.75 6.54 10.87
N ALA A 68 -3.91 5.24 10.60
CA ALA A 68 -5.14 4.72 10.03
C ALA A 68 -6.36 5.00 10.91
N LYS A 69 -6.24 4.89 12.25
CA LYS A 69 -7.32 5.24 13.18
C LYS A 69 -7.73 6.72 13.06
N MET A 70 -6.79 7.63 12.84
CA MET A 70 -7.11 9.05 12.64
C MET A 70 -7.97 9.25 11.39
N LEU A 71 -7.64 8.58 10.28
CA LEU A 71 -8.45 8.60 9.07
C LEU A 71 -9.82 7.96 9.28
N LYS A 72 -9.88 6.83 10.01
CA LYS A 72 -11.15 6.19 10.41
C LYS A 72 -12.06 7.16 11.12
N TYR A 73 -11.58 7.83 12.16
CA TYR A 73 -12.42 8.74 12.95
C TYR A 73 -12.84 9.98 12.15
N LYS A 74 -11.97 10.49 11.27
CA LYS A 74 -12.25 11.70 10.49
C LYS A 74 -13.17 11.45 9.30
N TYR A 75 -13.07 10.30 8.65
CA TYR A 75 -13.72 10.00 7.36
C TYR A 75 -14.60 8.75 7.37
N ASN A 76 -14.83 8.15 8.54
CA ASN A 76 -15.62 6.94 8.72
C ASN A 76 -15.17 5.74 7.86
N VAL A 77 -13.86 5.60 7.64
CA VAL A 77 -13.27 4.48 6.89
C VAL A 77 -12.89 3.32 7.81
N SER A 78 -13.20 2.08 7.44
CA SER A 78 -13.04 0.90 8.31
C SER A 78 -12.28 -0.27 7.68
N LYS A 79 -11.81 -0.12 6.43
CA LYS A 79 -11.14 -1.18 5.67
C LYS A 79 -9.70 -0.77 5.38
N ILE A 80 -8.78 -1.71 5.44
CA ILE A 80 -7.36 -1.50 5.11
C ILE A 80 -6.94 -2.55 4.09
N TYR A 81 -6.35 -2.09 3.00
CA TYR A 81 -5.47 -2.93 2.19
C TYR A 81 -4.03 -2.65 2.60
N LEU A 82 -3.27 -3.65 3.01
CA LEU A 82 -1.88 -3.52 3.44
C LEU A 82 -0.93 -4.15 2.42
N ALA A 83 0.02 -3.35 1.95
CA ALA A 83 1.19 -3.79 1.22
C ALA A 83 2.44 -3.61 2.09
N THR A 84 3.25 -4.66 2.23
CA THR A 84 4.48 -4.64 3.04
C THR A 84 5.50 -5.60 2.46
N ASP A 85 6.78 -5.25 2.52
CA ASP A 85 7.88 -6.17 2.22
C ASP A 85 8.39 -6.92 3.47
N ASP A 86 7.94 -6.50 4.67
CA ASP A 86 8.40 -7.08 5.94
C ASP A 86 7.62 -8.33 6.39
N PRO A 87 8.29 -9.51 6.53
CA PRO A 87 7.67 -10.71 7.10
C PRO A 87 7.26 -10.55 8.58
N HIS A 88 7.87 -9.64 9.33
CA HIS A 88 7.47 -9.35 10.72
C HIS A 88 6.15 -8.59 10.81
N VAL A 89 5.86 -7.71 9.84
CA VAL A 89 4.55 -7.04 9.73
C VAL A 89 3.47 -8.07 9.40
N GLU A 90 3.74 -8.96 8.42
CA GLU A 90 2.86 -10.07 8.08
C GLU A 90 2.60 -10.96 9.30
N SER A 91 3.67 -11.37 10.00
CA SER A 91 3.57 -12.20 11.20
C SER A 91 2.79 -11.50 12.31
N ALA A 92 2.95 -10.19 12.49
CA ALA A 92 2.21 -9.42 13.49
C ALA A 92 0.70 -9.42 13.23
N LEU A 93 0.26 -9.58 11.98
CA LEU A 93 -1.14 -9.74 11.61
C LEU A 93 -1.66 -11.18 11.75
N HIS A 94 -0.78 -12.17 11.87
CA HIS A 94 -1.17 -13.57 12.10
C HIS A 94 -1.01 -14.02 13.56
N LYS A 95 -0.32 -13.24 14.39
CA LYS A 95 -0.13 -13.52 15.82
C LYS A 95 -1.46 -13.71 16.55
N PRO A 96 -1.52 -14.61 17.55
CA PRO A 96 -2.75 -14.92 18.26
C PRO A 96 -3.38 -13.67 18.87
N LYS A 97 -4.65 -13.50 18.52
CA LYS A 97 -5.75 -12.78 19.19
C LYS A 97 -5.38 -11.53 20.02
N LYS A 98 -4.61 -11.61 21.12
CA LYS A 98 -4.38 -10.48 22.04
C LYS A 98 -3.87 -9.19 21.38
N TYR A 99 -3.00 -9.30 20.37
CA TYR A 99 -2.47 -8.12 19.64
C TYR A 99 -3.32 -7.70 18.45
N ILE A 100 -3.81 -8.66 17.65
CA ILE A 100 -4.61 -8.34 16.46
C ILE A 100 -6.04 -7.90 16.81
N TYR A 101 -6.60 -8.36 17.93
CA TYR A 101 -7.95 -7.95 18.35
C TYR A 101 -8.07 -6.44 18.49
N THR A 102 -7.01 -5.77 18.95
CA THR A 102 -7.01 -4.31 19.05
C THR A 102 -7.15 -3.65 17.69
N TYR A 103 -6.54 -4.20 16.63
CA TYR A 103 -6.66 -3.64 15.28
C TYR A 103 -7.97 -4.03 14.61
N ARG A 104 -8.35 -5.32 14.66
CA ARG A 104 -9.58 -5.82 14.03
C ARG A 104 -10.86 -5.23 14.63
N ARG A 105 -10.84 -4.79 15.91
CA ARG A 105 -11.95 -4.04 16.51
C ARG A 105 -12.21 -2.70 15.80
N HIS A 106 -11.17 -2.06 15.28
CA HIS A 106 -11.32 -0.81 14.53
C HIS A 106 -11.42 -1.04 13.01
N PHE A 107 -10.75 -2.07 12.51
CA PHE A 107 -10.67 -2.40 11.09
C PHE A 107 -11.07 -3.87 10.89
N PRO A 108 -12.36 -4.17 10.74
CA PRO A 108 -12.83 -5.55 10.57
C PRO A 108 -12.23 -6.24 9.33
N ALA A 109 -11.88 -5.47 8.31
CA ALA A 109 -11.19 -5.97 7.11
C ALA A 109 -9.79 -5.34 7.01
N ILE A 110 -8.76 -6.15 7.25
CA ILE A 110 -7.36 -5.86 6.92
C ILE A 110 -6.93 -6.96 5.97
N VAL A 111 -6.79 -6.62 4.69
CA VAL A 111 -6.45 -7.55 3.61
C VAL A 111 -5.05 -7.26 3.13
N MET A 112 -4.27 -8.30 2.85
CA MET A 112 -2.96 -8.21 2.22
C MET A 112 -2.79 -9.39 1.27
N GLN A 113 -1.86 -9.29 0.33
CA GLN A 113 -1.56 -10.44 -0.52
C GLN A 113 -1.01 -11.61 0.31
N ASN A 114 -1.52 -12.81 0.06
CA ASN A 114 -0.96 -14.04 0.59
C ASN A 114 0.27 -14.45 -0.24
N ILE A 115 1.41 -13.83 0.07
CA ILE A 115 2.69 -14.14 -0.56
C ILE A 115 3.75 -14.29 0.52
N SER A 116 4.57 -15.34 0.39
CA SER A 116 5.68 -15.56 1.32
C SER A 116 6.68 -14.43 1.18
N ARG A 117 6.68 -13.48 2.12
CA ARG A 117 7.61 -12.34 2.12
C ARG A 117 9.06 -12.79 2.35
N ARG A 118 9.25 -13.98 2.91
CA ARG A 118 10.57 -14.66 3.01
C ARG A 118 11.21 -14.94 1.66
N ALA A 119 10.43 -15.08 0.58
CA ALA A 119 11.01 -15.23 -0.76
C ALA A 119 11.79 -13.98 -1.21
N PHE A 120 11.60 -12.85 -0.52
CA PHE A 120 12.30 -11.59 -0.73
C PHE A 120 13.30 -11.27 0.38
N ASP A 121 13.47 -12.18 1.34
CA ASP A 121 14.44 -12.04 2.40
C ASP A 121 15.80 -12.58 1.94
N PHE A 122 16.66 -11.66 1.52
CA PHE A 122 18.01 -11.98 1.04
C PHE A 122 19.03 -12.03 2.18
N SER A 123 18.64 -11.81 3.44
CA SER A 123 19.58 -11.87 4.57
C SER A 123 20.17 -13.26 4.78
N ASN A 124 19.45 -14.32 4.35
CA ASN A 124 19.86 -15.71 4.46
C ASN A 124 20.56 -16.26 3.21
N TYR A 125 20.70 -15.47 2.13
CA TYR A 125 21.48 -15.88 0.96
C TYR A 125 22.98 -15.72 1.24
N SER A 126 23.51 -16.61 2.09
CA SER A 126 24.94 -16.74 2.41
C SER A 126 25.82 -17.05 1.19
N MET A 127 25.23 -17.28 0.01
CA MET A 127 25.93 -17.50 -1.26
C MET A 127 26.13 -16.25 -2.12
N LEU A 128 25.52 -15.11 -1.78
CA LEU A 128 25.85 -13.83 -2.42
C LEU A 128 27.06 -13.24 -1.67
N LYS A 129 28.24 -13.82 -1.92
CA LYS A 129 29.52 -13.37 -1.37
C LYS A 129 29.85 -11.91 -1.74
N ASP A 130 29.20 -11.38 -2.78
CA ASP A 130 29.25 -9.98 -3.13
C ASP A 130 28.02 -9.25 -2.61
N VAL A 131 28.23 -8.38 -1.62
CA VAL A 131 27.24 -7.45 -1.06
C VAL A 131 26.50 -6.68 -2.17
N ASP A 132 27.13 -6.41 -3.30
CA ASP A 132 26.49 -5.81 -4.47
C ASP A 132 25.38 -6.68 -5.07
N THR A 133 25.54 -7.99 -5.13
CA THR A 133 24.58 -8.87 -5.81
C THR A 133 23.24 -9.02 -5.07
N ALA A 134 23.22 -8.94 -3.73
CA ALA A 134 21.98 -8.99 -2.94
C ALA A 134 21.25 -7.64 -2.81
N THR A 135 22.00 -6.55 -2.98
CA THR A 135 21.52 -5.19 -2.72
C THR A 135 20.65 -4.68 -3.87
N TYR A 136 21.03 -4.97 -5.12
CA TYR A 136 20.34 -4.47 -6.30
C TYR A 136 19.06 -5.25 -6.65
N PRO A 137 17.89 -4.57 -6.80
CA PRO A 137 16.63 -5.19 -7.20
C PRO A 137 16.70 -6.02 -8.49
N GLU A 138 17.58 -5.63 -9.42
CA GLU A 138 17.79 -6.27 -10.72
C GLU A 138 18.28 -7.71 -10.57
N ASN A 139 19.15 -7.97 -9.60
CA ASN A 139 19.66 -9.32 -9.34
C ASN A 139 18.59 -10.20 -8.69
N ARG A 140 17.66 -9.61 -7.92
CA ARG A 140 16.50 -10.32 -7.37
C ARG A 140 15.56 -10.78 -8.48
N VAL A 141 15.34 -9.94 -9.49
CA VAL A 141 14.55 -10.29 -10.67
C VAL A 141 15.20 -11.40 -11.50
N LYS A 142 16.54 -11.43 -11.61
CA LYS A 142 17.23 -12.54 -12.28
C LYS A 142 16.95 -13.90 -11.64
N HIS A 143 16.89 -13.97 -10.31
CA HIS A 143 16.70 -15.23 -9.58
C HIS A 143 15.22 -15.62 -9.40
N LEU A 144 14.36 -14.63 -9.16
CA LEU A 144 12.93 -14.85 -8.87
C LEU A 144 12.04 -14.73 -10.13
N GLY A 145 12.63 -14.39 -11.27
CA GLY A 145 11.91 -14.12 -12.52
C GLY A 145 10.98 -12.90 -12.40
N SER A 146 9.84 -12.95 -13.08
CA SER A 146 8.84 -11.87 -13.11
C SER A 146 7.89 -11.87 -11.90
N ARG A 147 8.01 -12.85 -10.99
CA ARG A 147 7.12 -12.98 -9.83
C ARG A 147 7.13 -11.76 -8.90
N PRO A 148 8.28 -11.22 -8.45
CA PRO A 148 8.32 -10.02 -7.60
C PRO A 148 7.60 -8.84 -8.27
N VAL A 149 7.76 -8.70 -9.58
CA VAL A 149 7.12 -7.64 -10.37
C VAL A 149 5.61 -7.83 -10.41
N THR A 150 5.14 -9.07 -10.63
CA THR A 150 3.70 -9.37 -10.61
C THR A 150 3.07 -9.01 -9.27
N GLU A 151 3.72 -9.45 -8.19
CA GLU A 151 3.25 -9.26 -6.83
C GLU A 151 3.23 -7.77 -6.47
N PHE A 152 4.28 -7.03 -6.82
CA PHE A 152 4.33 -5.59 -6.69
C PHE A 152 3.21 -4.89 -7.48
N LEU A 153 2.94 -5.30 -8.71
CA LEU A 153 1.88 -4.70 -9.53
C LEU A 153 0.48 -4.95 -8.95
N VAL A 154 0.24 -6.12 -8.34
CA VAL A 154 -1.01 -6.38 -7.60
C VAL A 154 -1.13 -5.45 -6.39
N ASP A 155 -0.04 -5.24 -5.62
CA ASP A 155 -0.02 -4.34 -4.46
C ASP A 155 -0.33 -2.90 -4.92
N ILE A 156 0.31 -2.42 -5.97
CA ILE A 156 0.05 -1.09 -6.55
C ILE A 156 -1.40 -0.94 -7.00
N HIS A 157 -1.96 -1.96 -7.68
CA HIS A 157 -3.33 -1.91 -8.16
C HIS A 157 -4.34 -1.81 -7.01
N MET A 158 -4.14 -2.62 -5.98
CA MET A 158 -5.01 -2.63 -4.81
C MET A 158 -4.87 -1.33 -3.98
N LEU A 159 -3.64 -0.84 -3.77
CA LEU A 159 -3.39 0.43 -3.09
C LEU A 159 -4.04 1.61 -3.83
N ARG A 160 -3.88 1.69 -5.16
CA ARG A 160 -4.50 2.72 -6.01
C ARG A 160 -6.03 2.74 -5.88
N SER A 161 -6.63 1.57 -5.70
CA SER A 161 -8.08 1.44 -5.68
C SER A 161 -8.70 2.04 -4.40
N CYS A 162 -7.94 2.13 -3.31
CA CYS A 162 -8.36 2.80 -2.07
C CYS A 162 -8.45 4.32 -2.20
N ASP A 163 -9.31 4.96 -1.38
CA ASP A 163 -9.60 6.41 -1.42
C ASP A 163 -8.76 7.23 -0.41
N TYR A 164 -8.07 6.53 0.49
CA TYR A 164 -7.22 7.10 1.52
C TYR A 164 -5.85 6.41 1.51
N PHE A 165 -4.82 7.10 1.96
CA PHE A 165 -3.47 6.53 1.96
C PHE A 165 -2.74 6.71 3.30
N VAL A 166 -2.07 5.67 3.77
CA VAL A 166 -1.12 5.74 4.89
C VAL A 166 0.18 5.09 4.45
N GLY A 167 1.29 5.79 4.54
CA GLY A 167 2.57 5.25 4.10
C GLY A 167 3.72 6.21 4.33
N THR A 168 4.79 6.06 3.56
CA THR A 168 5.94 6.96 3.58
C THR A 168 6.11 7.60 2.20
N ILE A 169 5.93 8.92 2.09
CA ILE A 169 6.10 9.64 0.81
C ILE A 169 7.57 9.87 0.44
N SER A 170 8.50 9.60 1.35
CA SER A 170 9.92 9.48 1.00
C SER A 170 10.19 8.26 0.12
N SER A 171 9.36 7.21 0.22
CA SER A 171 9.47 6.04 -0.66
C SER A 171 8.95 6.34 -2.06
N GLY A 172 9.63 5.83 -3.08
CA GLY A 172 9.16 5.91 -4.48
C GLY A 172 7.76 5.31 -4.65
N ILE A 173 7.50 4.18 -3.99
CA ILE A 173 6.21 3.50 -4.00
C ILE A 173 5.11 4.40 -3.41
N GLY A 174 5.36 5.04 -2.27
CA GLY A 174 4.39 5.93 -1.64
C GLY A 174 4.01 7.12 -2.53
N ARG A 175 5.00 7.70 -3.24
CA ARG A 175 4.74 8.77 -4.23
C ARG A 175 3.92 8.29 -5.41
N VAL A 176 4.29 7.15 -6.00
CA VAL A 176 3.58 6.55 -7.14
C VAL A 176 2.13 6.25 -6.76
N VAL A 177 1.90 5.60 -5.61
CA VAL A 177 0.56 5.26 -5.14
C VAL A 177 -0.27 6.51 -4.90
N LEU A 178 0.28 7.52 -4.21
CA LEU A 178 -0.43 8.77 -3.96
C LEU A 178 -0.81 9.48 -5.26
N ALA A 179 0.09 9.51 -6.24
CA ALA A 179 -0.16 10.07 -7.56
C ALA A 179 -1.27 9.30 -8.31
N LEU A 180 -1.24 7.96 -8.28
CA LEU A 180 -2.24 7.11 -8.92
C LEU A 180 -3.62 7.24 -8.30
N ILE A 181 -3.72 7.34 -6.96
CA ILE A 181 -4.98 7.63 -6.27
C ILE A 181 -5.45 9.04 -6.65
N SER A 182 -4.55 10.02 -6.66
CA SER A 182 -4.90 11.42 -6.97
C SER A 182 -5.43 11.57 -8.39
N SER A 183 -4.79 10.90 -9.34
CA SER A 183 -5.22 10.84 -10.74
C SER A 183 -6.60 10.19 -10.88
N ARG A 184 -6.85 9.07 -10.17
CA ARG A 184 -8.17 8.40 -10.16
C ARG A 184 -9.27 9.29 -9.56
N LEU A 185 -8.97 10.03 -8.50
CA LEU A 185 -9.96 10.84 -7.79
C LEU A 185 -10.13 12.26 -8.36
N GLY A 186 -9.24 12.70 -9.25
CA GLY A 186 -9.17 14.09 -9.71
C GLY A 186 -8.80 15.10 -8.60
N ARG A 187 -8.24 14.63 -7.48
CA ARG A 187 -7.84 15.45 -6.32
C ARG A 187 -6.85 14.69 -5.45
N ILE A 188 -6.09 15.40 -4.61
CA ILE A 188 -5.23 14.75 -3.61
C ILE A 188 -6.13 14.02 -2.58
N PRO A 189 -5.98 12.70 -2.37
CA PRO A 189 -6.74 11.98 -1.35
C PRO A 189 -6.30 12.44 0.04
N PRO A 190 -7.13 12.25 1.08
CA PRO A 190 -6.62 12.36 2.43
C PRO A 190 -5.58 11.27 2.67
N PHE A 191 -4.39 11.68 3.08
CA PHE A 191 -3.30 10.77 3.38
C PHE A 191 -2.60 11.16 4.68
N ILE A 192 -1.89 10.19 5.28
CA ILE A 192 -0.93 10.43 6.35
C ILE A 192 0.41 9.82 5.93
N SER A 193 1.42 10.68 5.82
CA SER A 193 2.80 10.24 5.62
C SER A 193 3.51 10.12 6.96
N LEU A 194 4.10 8.96 7.24
CA LEU A 194 4.97 8.71 8.38
C LEU A 194 6.42 8.85 7.92
N GLN A 195 6.92 10.08 7.85
CA GLN A 195 8.31 10.32 7.44
C GLN A 195 9.28 10.12 8.62
N GLU A 196 10.49 9.68 8.31
CA GLU A 196 11.61 9.64 9.25
C GLU A 196 12.13 11.06 9.54
N GLY A 197 12.73 11.25 10.71
CA GLY A 197 13.36 12.53 11.10
C GLY A 197 12.41 13.63 11.61
N LEU A 198 11.10 13.53 11.36
CA LEU A 198 10.14 14.33 12.10
C LEU A 198 9.88 13.67 13.45
N ASN A 199 9.98 14.46 14.52
CA ASN A 199 9.60 14.08 15.88
C ASN A 199 8.23 13.37 15.90
N ARG A 200 7.93 12.65 16.99
CA ARG A 200 6.77 11.74 17.16
C ARG A 200 5.38 12.30 16.74
N ASP A 201 5.28 13.58 16.43
CA ASP A 201 4.10 14.33 15.99
C ASP A 201 4.07 14.64 14.48
N GLY A 202 5.08 14.24 13.71
CA GLY A 202 5.28 14.49 12.28
C GLY A 202 4.31 13.76 11.36
N ILE A 203 3.02 14.02 11.54
CA ILE A 203 1.94 13.57 10.67
C ILE A 203 1.68 14.68 9.66
N PHE A 204 2.20 14.54 8.45
CA PHE A 204 1.74 15.37 7.34
C PHE A 204 0.41 14.82 6.83
N ALA A 205 -0.67 15.49 7.23
CA ALA A 205 -2.01 15.26 6.69
C ALA A 205 -2.41 16.47 5.85
N VAL A 206 -2.62 16.27 4.55
CA VAL A 206 -3.26 17.30 3.72
C VAL A 206 -4.76 17.30 4.07
N PRO A 207 -5.33 18.44 4.51
CA PRO A 207 -6.77 18.53 4.75
C PRO A 207 -7.50 18.22 3.44
N GLY A 208 -8.42 17.24 3.47
CA GLY A 208 -9.34 17.04 2.35
C GLY A 208 -10.14 18.33 2.13
N HIS A 209 -10.15 18.84 0.90
CA HIS A 209 -10.92 20.02 0.51
C HIS A 209 -12.39 19.82 0.91
N LYS A 210 -12.89 20.57 1.91
CA LYS A 210 -14.32 20.68 2.16
C LYS A 210 -14.91 21.50 1.02
N ASN A 211 -15.45 20.84 0.00
CA ASN A 211 -16.24 21.54 -1.01
C ASN A 211 -17.66 21.71 -0.47
N THR A 212 -17.85 22.67 0.44
CA THR A 212 -19.16 23.15 0.85
C THR A 212 -19.46 24.45 0.11
N ARG A 213 -19.76 24.37 -1.19
CA ARG A 213 -20.61 25.39 -1.81
C ARG A 213 -22.04 25.08 -1.40
N ARG A 214 -22.49 25.66 -0.28
CA ARG A 214 -23.92 25.97 -0.11
C ARG A 214 -24.19 27.13 -1.06
N VAL A 215 -24.82 26.83 -2.19
CA VAL A 215 -25.51 27.85 -2.98
C VAL A 215 -26.75 28.19 -2.17
N ASN A 216 -26.80 29.39 -1.62
CA ASN A 216 -28.02 29.91 -1.00
C ASN A 216 -29.05 30.15 -2.12
N PRO A 217 -30.31 29.73 -1.96
CA PRO A 217 -31.38 30.21 -2.83
C PRO A 217 -31.69 31.66 -2.45
N THR A 218 -31.54 32.56 -3.40
CA THR A 218 -32.25 33.85 -3.46
C THR A 218 -33.36 33.72 -4.46
#